data_AF-A0A528G898-F1
#
_entry.id   AF-A0A528G898-F1
#
_cell.length_a   1.000
_cell.length_b   1.000
_cell.length_c   1.000
_cell.angle_alpha   90.00
_cell.angle_beta   90.00
_cell.angle_gamma   90.00
#
_symmetry.space_group_name_H-M   'P 1'
#
loop_
_entity.id
_entity.type
_entity.pdbx_description
1 polymer ?
#
loop_
_entity_poly.entity_id
_entity_poly.type
_entity_poly.pdbx_seq_one_letter_code
_entity_poly.pdbx_strand_id
1 'polypeptide(L)'
;MFRTPEGKDIFVVDGHTHFWDGSPENQKNIHGKQFIDCFYAYHTGLSPKEQLWEKSKFEKYSAENLYNDLFIDGPDDIAIFQTTSLSDFYKTGFGCIKRTSEIA
;
A
#
# COMPACT_ATOMS: atom_id res chain seq x y z
N MET A 1 16.58 9.31 6.47
CA MET A 1 16.39 10.77 6.52
C MET A 1 16.58 11.33 5.12
N PHE A 2 15.56 12.02 4.63
CA PHE A 2 15.58 12.67 3.33
C PHE A 2 16.48 13.91 3.35
N ARG A 3 17.34 14.08 2.34
CA ARG A 3 18.21 15.27 2.22
C ARG A 3 17.72 16.18 1.10
N THR A 4 17.40 17.42 1.43
CA THR A 4 16.95 18.42 0.43
C THR A 4 18.09 18.84 -0.49
N PRO A 5 17.81 19.43 -1.67
CA PRO A 5 18.84 19.97 -2.56
C PRO A 5 19.75 21.01 -1.90
N GLU A 6 19.25 21.74 -0.89
CA GLU A 6 20.01 22.73 -0.12
C GLU A 6 20.81 22.10 1.05
N GLY A 7 20.75 20.77 1.21
CA GLY A 7 21.52 20.02 2.18
C GLY A 7 20.91 19.93 3.58
N LYS A 8 19.61 20.17 3.74
CA LYS A 8 18.91 19.96 5.02
C LYS A 8 18.46 18.52 5.14
N ASP A 9 18.64 17.94 6.32
CA ASP A 9 18.13 16.61 6.62
C ASP A 9 16.72 16.73 7.23
N ILE A 10 15.77 15.98 6.68
CA ILE A 10 14.37 15.92 7.08
C ILE A 10 14.06 14.49 7.53
N PHE A 11 13.45 14.38 8.70
CA PHE A 11 12.89 13.13 9.19
C PHE A 11 11.46 12.98 8.65
N VAL A 12 11.20 11.94 7.88
CA VAL A 12 9.93 11.74 7.18
C VAL A 12 9.07 10.72 7.92
N VAL A 13 7.86 11.13 8.28
CA VAL A 13 6.85 10.25 8.90
C VAL A 13 5.66 10.14 7.95
N ASP A 14 5.43 8.94 7.42
CA ASP A 14 4.17 8.63 6.75
C ASP A 14 3.08 8.38 7.80
N GLY A 15 2.14 9.30 7.89
CA GLY A 15 1.03 9.25 8.84
C GLY A 15 -0.14 8.36 8.40
N HIS A 16 -0.11 7.80 7.19
CA HIS A 16 -1.23 7.05 6.62
C HIS A 16 -0.76 5.98 5.61
N THR A 17 -0.40 4.81 6.13
CA THR A 17 0.07 3.68 5.33
C THR A 17 -0.87 2.47 5.47
N HIS A 18 -0.98 1.64 4.44
CA HIS A 18 -1.72 0.38 4.49
C HIS A 18 -0.87 -0.75 3.93
N PHE A 19 -0.87 -1.91 4.59
CA PHE A 19 -0.35 -3.15 4.00
C PHE A 19 -1.51 -4.03 3.54
N TRP A 20 -1.86 -3.91 2.26
CA TRP A 20 -3.12 -4.42 1.74
C TRP A 20 -3.01 -5.76 0.99
N ASP A 21 -4.14 -6.46 0.93
CA ASP A 21 -4.39 -7.60 0.07
C ASP A 21 -5.79 -7.44 -0.56
N GLY A 22 -5.81 -6.93 -1.78
CA GLY A 22 -7.01 -6.79 -2.61
C GLY A 22 -7.21 -7.96 -3.59
N SER A 23 -6.41 -9.03 -3.48
CA SER A 23 -6.38 -10.13 -4.44
C SER A 23 -7.73 -10.83 -4.60
N PRO A 24 -8.01 -11.46 -5.78
CA PRO A 24 -9.20 -12.27 -5.98
C PRO A 24 -9.41 -13.33 -4.90
N GLU A 25 -8.33 -13.90 -4.36
CA GLU A 25 -8.37 -14.91 -3.29
C GLU A 25 -8.93 -14.34 -1.98
N ASN A 26 -8.65 -13.07 -1.68
CA ASN A 26 -9.12 -12.39 -0.46
C ASN A 26 -10.51 -11.74 -0.63
N GLN A 27 -11.00 -11.54 -1.84
CA GLN A 27 -12.33 -10.97 -2.08
C GLN A 27 -13.44 -11.93 -1.63
N LYS A 28 -14.41 -11.41 -0.88
CA LYS A 28 -15.58 -12.15 -0.37
C LYS A 28 -16.78 -12.06 -1.32
N ASN A 29 -16.88 -10.96 -2.06
CA ASN A 29 -17.96 -10.68 -3.01
C ASN A 29 -17.52 -9.61 -4.03
N ILE A 30 -18.44 -9.20 -4.90
CA ILE A 30 -18.21 -8.19 -5.94
C ILE A 30 -17.76 -6.83 -5.37
N HIS A 31 -18.11 -6.48 -4.14
CA HIS A 31 -17.73 -5.20 -3.55
C HIS A 31 -16.25 -5.13 -3.20
N GLY A 32 -15.63 -6.26 -2.82
CA GLY A 32 -14.17 -6.34 -2.69
C GLY A 32 -13.46 -6.09 -4.01
N LYS A 33 -14.00 -6.62 -5.13
CA LYS A 33 -13.49 -6.34 -6.47
C LYS A 33 -13.65 -4.86 -6.85
N GLN A 34 -14.85 -4.30 -6.65
CA GLN A 34 -15.14 -2.90 -6.97
C GLN A 34 -14.27 -1.93 -6.18
N PHE A 35 -14.00 -2.24 -4.90
CA PHE A 35 -13.16 -1.43 -4.05
C PHE A 35 -11.74 -1.34 -4.62
N ILE A 36 -11.05 -2.47 -4.83
CA ILE A 36 -9.67 -2.45 -5.36
C ILE A 36 -9.59 -1.94 -6.80
N ASP A 37 -10.59 -2.22 -7.64
CA ASP A 37 -10.66 -1.69 -9.01
C ASP A 37 -10.72 -0.15 -9.03
N CYS A 38 -11.40 0.47 -8.05
CA CYS A 38 -11.45 1.93 -7.92
C CYS A 38 -10.06 2.53 -7.66
N PHE A 39 -9.30 1.95 -6.72
CA PHE A 39 -7.93 2.39 -6.45
C PHE A 39 -7.00 2.15 -7.65
N TYR A 40 -7.16 1.03 -8.36
CA TYR A 40 -6.38 0.76 -9.56
C TYR A 40 -6.72 1.71 -10.72
N ALA A 41 -7.97 2.16 -10.84
CA ALA A 41 -8.36 3.17 -11.80
C ALA A 41 -7.69 4.53 -11.49
N TYR A 42 -7.58 4.91 -10.21
CA TYR A 42 -6.80 6.10 -9.81
C TYR A 42 -5.31 5.93 -10.11
N HIS A 43 -4.74 4.77 -9.80
CA HIS A 43 -3.34 4.47 -10.11
C HIS A 43 -3.04 4.63 -11.60
N THR A 44 -3.85 3.99 -12.45
CA THR A 44 -3.66 4.02 -13.90
C THR A 44 -4.01 5.35 -14.55
N GLY A 45 -4.94 6.11 -13.96
CA GLY A 45 -5.39 7.40 -14.49
C GLY A 45 -4.57 8.61 -14.03
N LEU A 46 -3.90 8.54 -12.88
CA LEU A 46 -3.25 9.70 -12.25
C LEU A 46 -1.72 9.57 -12.08
N SER A 47 -1.15 8.37 -12.22
CA SER A 47 0.29 8.15 -12.06
C SER A 47 1.07 8.35 -13.37
N PRO A 48 2.36 8.74 -13.31
CA PRO A 48 3.27 8.70 -14.46
C PRO A 48 3.36 7.31 -15.07
N LYS A 49 3.63 7.23 -16.39
CA LYS A 49 3.62 5.96 -17.14
C LYS A 49 4.63 4.95 -16.59
N GLU A 50 5.80 5.43 -16.20
CA GLU A 50 6.90 4.66 -15.63
C GLU A 50 6.60 4.14 -14.21
N GLN A 51 5.60 4.71 -13.53
CA GLN A 51 5.15 4.28 -12.20
C GLN A 51 3.93 3.35 -12.25
N LEU A 52 3.40 3.07 -13.45
CA LEU A 52 2.27 2.16 -13.59
C LEU A 52 2.65 0.73 -13.22
N TRP A 53 1.77 0.08 -12.47
CA TRP A 53 1.94 -1.29 -12.03
C TRP A 53 0.96 -2.17 -12.77
N GLU A 54 1.41 -3.38 -13.07
CA GLU A 54 0.52 -4.45 -13.46
C GLU A 54 -0.52 -4.68 -12.36
N LYS A 55 -1.75 -4.98 -12.78
CA LYS A 55 -2.88 -5.10 -11.85
C LYS A 55 -2.63 -6.12 -10.75
N SER A 56 -2.02 -7.26 -11.08
CA SER A 56 -1.71 -8.31 -10.12
C SER A 56 -0.72 -7.85 -9.03
N LYS A 57 0.28 -7.04 -9.39
CA LYS A 57 1.19 -6.39 -8.43
C LYS A 57 0.43 -5.43 -7.52
N PHE A 58 -0.49 -4.65 -8.09
CA PHE A 58 -1.28 -3.68 -7.33
C PHE A 58 -2.30 -4.34 -6.40
N GLU A 59 -2.96 -5.43 -6.83
CA GLU A 59 -3.95 -6.14 -6.03
C GLU A 59 -3.32 -6.86 -4.84
N LYS A 60 -2.07 -7.35 -4.96
CA LYS A 60 -1.38 -8.06 -3.89
C LYS A 60 0.05 -7.60 -3.74
N TYR A 61 0.28 -6.84 -2.68
CA TYR A 61 1.58 -6.25 -2.40
C TYR A 61 2.38 -7.14 -1.44
N SER A 62 3.68 -7.30 -1.67
CA SER A 62 4.55 -8.12 -0.81
C SER A 62 5.17 -7.26 0.28
N ALA A 63 5.56 -7.89 1.40
CA ALA A 63 6.29 -7.20 2.47
C ALA A 63 7.62 -6.63 1.98
N GLU A 64 8.32 -7.35 1.10
CA GLU A 64 9.58 -6.90 0.49
C GLU A 64 9.39 -5.67 -0.40
N ASN A 65 8.37 -5.67 -1.27
CA ASN A 65 8.08 -4.50 -2.12
C ASN A 65 7.67 -3.30 -1.27
N LEU A 66 6.84 -3.51 -0.24
CA LEU A 66 6.47 -2.45 0.70
C LEU A 66 7.69 -1.86 1.41
N TYR A 67 8.60 -2.70 1.88
CA TYR A 67 9.80 -2.24 2.55
C TYR A 67 10.70 -1.43 1.61
N ASN A 68 10.92 -1.94 0.40
CA ASN A 68 11.76 -1.27 -0.58
C ASN A 68 11.13 0.06 -1.03
N ASP A 69 9.86 0.06 -1.42
CA ASP A 69 9.19 1.24 -1.97
C ASP A 69 9.01 2.35 -0.91
N LEU A 70 8.87 2.03 0.38
CA LEU A 70 8.72 3.03 1.45
C LEU A 70 10.06 3.51 2.02
N PHE A 71 10.98 2.59 2.36
CA PHE A 71 12.15 2.89 3.18
C PHE A 71 13.49 2.86 2.45
N ILE A 72 13.56 2.24 1.27
CA ILE A 72 14.81 2.13 0.49
C ILE A 72 14.79 3.10 -0.69
N ASP A 73 13.80 2.93 -1.56
CA ASP A 73 13.57 3.78 -2.73
C ASP A 73 12.71 5.00 -2.36
N GLY A 74 11.87 4.85 -1.33
CA GLY A 74 11.08 5.90 -0.74
C GLY A 74 11.82 6.70 0.34
N PRO A 75 11.29 7.86 0.75
CA PRO A 75 11.95 8.75 1.68
C PRO A 75 11.62 8.46 3.16
N ASP A 76 10.78 7.48 3.46
CA ASP A 76 10.20 7.32 4.79
C ASP A 76 11.24 6.87 5.81
N ASP A 77 11.22 7.49 6.99
CA ASP A 77 11.96 7.00 8.15
C ASP A 77 11.06 6.16 9.07
N ILE A 78 9.77 6.51 9.13
CA ILE A 78 8.73 5.80 9.89
C ILE A 78 7.43 5.83 9.08
N ALA A 79 6.71 4.71 9.09
CA ALA A 79 5.37 4.59 8.53
C ALA A 79 4.36 4.15 9.59
N ILE A 80 3.19 4.79 9.63
CA ILE A 80 2.09 4.46 10.54
C ILE A 80 1.03 3.67 9.77
N PHE A 81 1.00 2.36 10.04
CA PHE A 81 0.06 1.46 9.39
C PHE A 81 -1.33 1.50 10.02
N GLN A 82 -2.33 1.77 9.19
CA GLN A 82 -3.74 1.81 9.58
C GLN A 82 -4.45 0.52 9.17
N THR A 83 -5.38 0.08 10.01
CA THR A 83 -6.19 -1.11 9.74
C THR A 83 -7.41 -0.75 8.91
N THR A 84 -7.62 -1.49 7.81
CA THR A 84 -8.75 -1.36 6.90
C THR A 84 -9.45 -2.72 6.75
N SER A 85 -10.23 -3.09 7.77
CA SER A 85 -10.75 -4.46 7.88
C SER A 85 -11.76 -4.84 6.81
N LEU A 86 -12.71 -3.96 6.45
CA LEU A 86 -13.71 -4.17 5.38
C LEU A 86 -14.23 -5.63 5.31
N SER A 87 -14.65 -6.19 6.45
CA SER A 87 -14.92 -7.63 6.62
C SER A 87 -16.14 -8.15 5.85
N ASP A 88 -16.98 -7.24 5.34
CA ASP A 88 -18.05 -7.56 4.41
C ASP A 88 -17.53 -7.74 2.98
N PHE A 89 -16.37 -7.18 2.64
CA PHE A 89 -15.81 -7.15 1.29
C PHE A 89 -14.66 -8.17 1.13
N TYR A 90 -13.91 -8.43 2.21
CA TYR A 90 -12.71 -9.28 2.20
C TYR A 90 -12.74 -10.36 3.30
N LYS A 91 -12.14 -11.51 3.02
CA LYS A 91 -12.10 -12.68 3.92
C LYS A 91 -11.17 -12.45 5.10
N THR A 92 -10.01 -11.86 4.86
CA THR A 92 -8.96 -11.57 5.88
C THR A 92 -8.72 -10.08 6.10
N GLY A 93 -9.61 -9.26 5.52
CA GLY A 93 -9.53 -7.82 5.49
C GLY A 93 -8.59 -7.26 4.43
N PHE A 94 -8.89 -6.02 3.99
CA PHE A 94 -8.07 -5.33 2.98
C PHE A 94 -6.69 -5.01 3.57
N GLY A 95 -6.63 -4.25 4.65
CA GLY A 95 -5.47 -4.12 5.54
C GLY A 95 -5.84 -4.60 6.95
N CYS A 96 -5.02 -5.44 7.59
CA CYS A 96 -5.34 -5.95 8.92
C CYS A 96 -4.15 -5.95 9.88
N ILE A 97 -4.43 -5.72 11.16
CA ILE A 97 -3.41 -5.64 12.22
C ILE A 97 -2.52 -6.88 12.26
N LYS A 98 -3.08 -8.07 12.05
CA LYS A 98 -2.31 -9.33 12.04
C LYS A 98 -1.24 -9.30 10.94
N ARG A 99 -1.64 -9.00 9.70
CA ARG A 99 -0.72 -8.94 8.56
C ARG A 99 0.33 -7.86 8.74
N THR A 100 -0.07 -6.69 9.22
CA THR A 100 0.85 -5.59 9.51
C THR A 100 1.82 -5.92 10.65
N SER A 101 1.38 -6.61 11.70
CA SER A 101 2.25 -6.99 12.82
C SER A 101 3.33 -8.01 12.45
N GLU A 102 3.14 -8.76 11.35
CA GLU A 102 4.13 -9.74 10.86
C GLU A 102 5.33 -9.09 10.15
N ILE A 103 5.23 -7.78 9.83
CA ILE A 103 6.27 -7.03 9.12
C ILE A 103 6.85 -5.87 9.95
N ALA A 104 6.38 -5.69 11.19
CA ALA A 104 6.80 -4.65 12.12
C ALA A 104 8.03 -5.05 12.95
#